data_AF-A0A059KLL9-F1
#
_entry.id   AF-A0A059KLL9-F1
#
_cell.length_a   1.000
_cell.length_b   1.000
_cell.length_c   1.000
_cell.angle_alpha   90.00
_cell.angle_beta   90.00
_cell.angle_gamma   90.00
#
_symmetry.space_group_name_H-M   'P 1'
#
loop_
_entity.id
_entity.type
_entity.pdbx_description
1 polymer ?
#
loop_
_entity_poly.entity_id
_entity_poly.type
_entity_poly.pdbx_seq_one_letter_code
_entity_poly.pdbx_strand_id
1 'polypeptide(L)'
;MALRRVALMLAITVAQTSAATEPPDLLRLAPGPSVPDLLHDPLQVPQLAGPQAVPPPVCADPLEDAPPLSLAEALALALCRHPQLAQAQAELEAQAAALGEARAAFWPRLQASVSRQSTTTLHTGSGQSVDQASTARSLALSWRLFDFGTRAGARDGAQRLLAAAAAARDALVQRLMASLVSAYFEAITAQAMLTMREQARAQAQDALDTAQRRERHGLVAGSDVLQARAQQARAQLALERARGEAQRAQVTLSGLMGLADGTRLRLPAQLDPAQDEETEDLPRWLDEARARHPSILAAQARLQVARLKVGSVRAEGLPTLDASAARHVDGQPDQGLYASGSRVTTYGLRLTLPLFDGFGHTYRIRGAQAQLAQSEAQLEQARQQVALEVLRAHADALSARRTLPAAADLALAAEAASASATRRYDKGVADISELLSSQSLLAEARLEQVRALAGWHAARLRLLAAAGVMQQVDGAGGTRVR
;
A
#
# COMPACT_ATOMS: atom_id res chain seq x y z
N MET A 1 6.30 -22.58 38.26
CA MET A 1 7.44 -23.41 38.74
C MET A 1 7.18 -24.94 38.71
N ALA A 2 6.16 -25.44 38.01
CA ALA A 2 5.87 -26.89 37.92
C ALA A 2 6.09 -27.51 36.52
N LEU A 3 6.53 -26.73 35.52
CA LEU A 3 6.76 -27.18 34.14
C LEU A 3 8.23 -27.50 33.80
N ARG A 4 9.14 -27.28 34.76
CA ARG A 4 10.59 -27.51 34.57
C ARG A 4 11.03 -28.97 34.75
N ARG A 5 10.15 -29.85 35.26
CA ARG A 5 10.48 -31.25 35.62
C ARG A 5 10.06 -32.31 34.59
N VAL A 6 9.19 -31.96 33.62
CA VAL A 6 8.69 -32.95 32.65
C VAL A 6 9.63 -33.09 31.45
N ALA A 7 10.33 -32.02 31.05
CA ALA A 7 11.30 -32.07 29.96
C ALA A 7 12.62 -32.78 30.33
N LEU A 8 12.98 -32.85 31.62
CA LEU A 8 14.21 -33.51 32.08
C LEU A 8 14.05 -35.03 32.26
N MET A 9 12.83 -35.54 32.40
CA MET A 9 12.59 -36.99 32.63
C MET A 9 12.63 -37.85 31.37
N LEU A 10 12.45 -37.27 30.17
CA LEU A 10 12.48 -38.06 28.92
C LEU A 10 13.90 -38.29 28.37
N ALA A 11 14.92 -37.63 28.93
CA ALA A 11 16.32 -37.81 28.53
C ALA A 11 17.08 -38.85 29.39
N ILE A 12 16.47 -39.38 30.46
CA ILE A 12 17.16 -40.29 31.41
C ILE A 12 16.72 -41.76 31.26
N THR A 13 15.65 -42.07 30.51
CA THR A 13 15.13 -43.44 30.38
C THR A 13 15.71 -44.27 29.23
N VAL A 14 16.78 -43.82 28.57
CA VAL A 14 17.53 -44.64 27.57
C VAL A 14 18.86 -45.17 28.10
N ALA A 15 19.23 -44.88 29.35
CA ALA A 15 20.55 -45.21 29.90
C ALA A 15 20.51 -46.21 31.06
N GLN A 16 19.73 -47.31 30.99
CA GLN A 16 19.92 -48.47 31.87
C GLN A 16 19.46 -49.77 31.21
N THR A 17 20.29 -50.32 30.31
CA THR A 17 20.49 -51.77 30.10
C THR A 17 21.71 -52.00 29.21
N SER A 18 22.90 -51.98 29.80
CA SER A 18 24.01 -52.85 29.38
C SER A 18 25.12 -52.81 30.42
N ALA A 19 25.42 -53.98 30.99
CA ALA A 19 26.61 -54.21 31.79
C ALA A 19 27.78 -54.57 30.86
N ALA A 20 28.90 -53.88 31.07
CA ALA A 20 30.31 -54.28 30.91
C ALA A 20 30.75 -55.03 29.63
N THR A 21 31.39 -54.29 28.68
CA THR A 21 32.71 -54.62 28.08
C THR A 21 33.22 -53.44 27.23
N GLU A 22 34.46 -52.97 27.46
CA GLU A 22 35.25 -52.09 26.57
C GLU A 22 36.38 -52.91 25.89
N PRO A 23 37.05 -52.46 24.82
CA PRO A 23 36.59 -51.84 23.55
C PRO A 23 37.19 -52.59 22.31
N PRO A 24 36.97 -52.11 21.05
CA PRO A 24 38.02 -51.26 20.50
C PRO A 24 37.51 -50.00 19.78
N ASP A 25 38.47 -49.11 19.68
CA ASP A 25 38.43 -47.69 19.39
C ASP A 25 38.35 -47.43 17.88
N LEU A 26 37.14 -47.25 17.33
CA LEU A 26 36.93 -46.69 15.99
C LEU A 26 35.67 -45.82 16.00
N LEU A 27 35.84 -44.57 15.53
CA LEU A 27 34.84 -43.50 15.35
C LEU A 27 34.76 -42.46 16.47
N ARG A 28 35.86 -41.72 16.68
CA ARG A 28 35.76 -40.29 17.01
C ARG A 28 35.16 -39.54 15.82
N LEU A 29 33.85 -39.29 15.85
CA LEU A 29 33.20 -38.27 15.02
C LEU A 29 33.21 -36.93 15.76
N ALA A 30 33.62 -35.88 15.05
CA ALA A 30 33.72 -34.50 15.49
C ALA A 30 32.41 -33.97 16.12
N PRO A 31 32.46 -32.94 17.00
CA PRO A 31 31.25 -32.34 17.57
C PRO A 31 30.34 -31.80 16.45
N GLY A 32 29.15 -32.37 16.34
CA GLY A 32 28.10 -31.93 15.42
C GLY A 32 27.55 -30.54 15.79
N PRO A 33 26.80 -29.90 14.88
CA PRO A 33 26.31 -28.54 15.06
C PRO A 33 25.41 -28.46 16.29
N SER A 34 25.65 -27.42 17.09
CA SER A 34 24.87 -27.05 18.27
C SER A 34 23.37 -27.11 18.03
N VAL A 35 22.66 -27.83 18.90
CA VAL A 35 21.20 -27.80 19.01
C VAL A 35 20.77 -26.34 19.20
N PRO A 36 19.91 -25.78 18.33
CA PRO A 36 19.43 -24.42 18.52
C PRO A 36 18.63 -24.31 19.81
N ASP A 37 18.86 -23.20 20.50
CA ASP A 37 18.36 -22.87 21.83
C ASP A 37 16.83 -23.02 21.94
N LEU A 38 16.38 -24.02 22.70
CA LEU A 38 14.97 -24.47 22.77
C LEU A 38 14.03 -23.54 23.57
N LEU A 39 14.48 -22.32 23.90
CA LEU A 39 13.78 -21.38 24.77
C LEU A 39 13.53 -19.99 24.15
N HIS A 40 13.86 -19.79 22.87
CA HIS A 40 13.38 -18.63 22.13
C HIS A 40 11.95 -18.89 21.62
N ASP A 41 11.03 -17.96 21.87
CA ASP A 41 9.65 -18.04 21.37
C ASP A 41 9.66 -18.22 19.83
N PRO A 42 9.17 -19.36 19.29
CA PRO A 42 9.15 -19.61 17.86
C PRO A 42 8.16 -18.71 17.11
N LEU A 43 7.30 -17.98 17.84
CA LEU A 43 6.29 -17.05 17.34
C LEU A 43 6.76 -15.59 17.32
N GLN A 44 8.09 -15.33 17.40
CA GLN A 44 8.63 -14.08 16.86
C GLN A 44 8.44 -14.05 15.32
N VAL A 45 7.18 -13.93 14.88
CA VAL A 45 6.85 -12.98 13.82
C VAL A 45 7.64 -11.73 14.20
N PRO A 46 8.37 -11.07 13.30
CA PRO A 46 8.85 -9.74 13.62
C PRO A 46 7.62 -8.91 13.98
N GLN A 47 7.33 -8.80 15.28
CA GLN A 47 6.58 -7.72 15.81
C GLN A 47 7.42 -6.53 15.41
N LEU A 48 6.97 -5.82 14.38
CA LEU A 48 7.38 -4.44 14.20
C LEU A 48 6.88 -3.74 15.47
N ALA A 49 7.76 -3.69 16.49
CA ALA A 49 7.62 -3.22 17.87
C ALA A 49 7.02 -4.18 18.92
N GLY A 50 7.80 -4.44 19.99
CA GLY A 50 7.40 -5.16 21.21
C GLY A 50 6.44 -4.35 22.12
N PRO A 51 6.37 -4.62 23.45
CA PRO A 51 5.46 -3.97 24.39
C PRO A 51 5.90 -2.53 24.73
N GLN A 52 5.94 -1.69 23.70
CA GLN A 52 5.39 -0.37 23.74
C GLN A 52 4.50 -0.34 22.50
N ALA A 53 3.20 -0.51 22.71
CA ALA A 53 2.25 0.13 21.81
C ALA A 53 2.61 1.61 21.87
N VAL A 54 3.53 2.04 20.99
CA VAL A 54 3.60 3.42 20.57
C VAL A 54 2.16 3.68 20.16
N PRO A 55 1.42 4.53 20.91
CA PRO A 55 0.07 4.85 20.49
C PRO A 55 0.19 5.23 19.01
N PRO A 56 -0.73 4.77 18.13
CA PRO A 56 -0.70 5.18 16.73
C PRO A 56 -0.44 6.69 16.74
N PRO A 57 0.54 7.18 15.95
CA PRO A 57 0.94 8.57 16.01
C PRO A 57 -0.34 9.39 16.07
N VAL A 58 -0.54 10.11 17.18
CA VAL A 58 -1.79 10.83 17.39
C VAL A 58 -1.86 11.82 16.25
N CYS A 59 -2.64 11.50 15.22
CA CYS A 59 -2.77 12.35 14.05
C CYS A 59 -3.33 13.65 14.60
N ALA A 60 -2.54 14.73 14.55
CA ALA A 60 -3.02 16.02 15.00
C ALA A 60 -4.29 16.34 14.21
N ASP A 61 -5.42 16.60 14.87
CA ASP A 61 -6.57 17.11 14.16
C ASP A 61 -6.21 18.51 13.63
N PRO A 62 -6.46 18.82 12.34
CA PRO A 62 -6.30 20.17 11.85
C PRO A 62 -7.34 21.05 12.55
N LEU A 63 -6.91 21.71 13.63
CA LEU A 63 -7.71 22.66 14.38
C LEU A 63 -8.12 23.81 13.44
N GLU A 64 -9.37 24.26 13.53
CA GLU A 64 -9.93 25.36 12.72
C GLU A 64 -9.12 26.67 12.80
N ASP A 65 -8.25 26.82 13.80
CA ASP A 65 -7.35 27.96 14.03
C ASP A 65 -5.90 27.75 13.51
N ALA A 66 -5.65 26.69 12.74
CA ALA A 66 -4.31 26.39 12.23
C ALA A 66 -3.83 27.38 11.14
N PRO A 67 -2.50 27.56 10.98
CA PRO A 67 -1.91 28.26 9.83
C PRO A 67 -2.38 27.66 8.49
N PRO A 68 -2.22 28.37 7.35
CA PRO A 68 -2.56 27.82 6.05
C PRO A 68 -1.88 26.46 5.86
N LEU A 69 -2.68 25.45 5.52
CA LEU A 69 -2.27 24.06 5.44
C LEU A 69 -1.11 23.93 4.45
N SER A 70 0.05 23.50 4.95
CA SER A 70 1.20 23.21 4.10
C SER A 70 1.06 21.84 3.44
N LEU A 71 1.75 21.64 2.31
CA LEU A 71 1.78 20.34 1.64
C LEU A 71 2.31 19.23 2.55
N ALA A 72 3.32 19.53 3.39
CA ALA A 72 3.92 18.57 4.31
C ALA A 72 2.93 18.12 5.40
N GLU A 73 2.15 19.05 5.95
CA GLU A 73 1.08 18.74 6.91
C GLU A 73 -0.06 17.96 6.25
N ALA A 74 -0.48 18.36 5.05
CA ALA A 74 -1.51 17.64 4.29
C ALA A 74 -1.10 16.18 4.08
N LEU A 75 0.17 15.97 3.73
CA LEU A 75 0.75 14.67 3.52
C LEU A 75 0.84 13.85 4.81
N ALA A 76 1.33 14.45 5.90
CA ALA A 76 1.40 13.77 7.20
C ALA A 76 0.01 13.31 7.67
N LEU A 77 -1.01 14.16 7.51
CA LEU A 77 -2.40 13.84 7.83
C LEU A 77 -2.94 12.70 6.98
N ALA A 78 -2.73 12.75 5.66
CA ALA A 78 -3.17 11.72 4.73
C ALA A 78 -2.50 10.36 5.07
N LEU A 79 -1.18 10.35 5.28
CA LEU A 79 -0.46 9.13 5.63
C LEU A 79 -0.92 8.53 6.97
N CYS A 80 -1.39 9.37 7.90
CA CYS A 80 -1.83 8.95 9.22
C CYS A 80 -3.27 8.39 9.22
N ARG A 81 -4.20 8.99 8.46
CA ARG A 81 -5.65 8.66 8.52
C ARG A 81 -6.17 7.82 7.35
N HIS A 82 -5.43 7.70 6.25
CA HIS A 82 -6.02 7.13 5.02
C HIS A 82 -6.33 5.62 5.14
N PRO A 83 -7.58 5.18 4.92
CA PRO A 83 -8.01 3.80 5.18
C PRO A 83 -7.31 2.75 4.31
N GLN A 84 -6.88 3.10 3.08
CA GLN A 84 -6.15 2.16 2.24
C GLN A 84 -4.77 1.80 2.83
N LEU A 85 -4.13 2.70 3.59
CA LEU A 85 -2.87 2.40 4.27
C LEU A 85 -3.10 1.46 5.45
N ALA A 86 -4.19 1.66 6.20
CA ALA A 86 -4.59 0.72 7.27
C ALA A 86 -4.88 -0.68 6.71
N GLN A 87 -5.54 -0.78 5.55
CA GLN A 87 -5.75 -2.05 4.85
C GLN A 87 -4.42 -2.70 4.43
N ALA A 88 -3.50 -1.93 3.86
CA ALA A 88 -2.19 -2.42 3.45
C ALA A 88 -1.34 -2.89 4.65
N GLN A 89 -1.47 -2.21 5.79
CA GLN A 89 -0.81 -2.60 7.04
C GLN A 89 -1.38 -3.92 7.58
N ALA A 90 -2.71 -4.07 7.61
CA ALA A 90 -3.36 -5.32 8.02
C ALA A 90 -2.99 -6.50 7.10
N GLU A 91 -2.88 -6.28 5.79
CA GLU A 91 -2.39 -7.31 4.85
C GLU A 91 -0.94 -7.70 5.14
N LEU A 92 -0.08 -6.74 5.48
CA LEU A 92 1.31 -7.01 5.86
C LEU A 92 1.39 -7.87 7.13
N GLU A 93 0.57 -7.57 8.12
CA GLU A 93 0.44 -8.37 9.35
C GLU A 93 -0.08 -9.79 9.06
N ALA A 94 -1.06 -9.93 8.16
CA ALA A 94 -1.55 -11.23 7.72
C ALA A 94 -0.45 -12.06 7.03
N GLN A 95 0.36 -11.46 6.16
CA GLN A 95 1.50 -12.13 5.52
C GLN A 95 2.61 -12.47 6.52
N ALA A 96 2.81 -11.64 7.54
CA ALA A 96 3.76 -11.91 8.62
C ALA A 96 3.30 -13.11 9.47
N ALA A 97 2.01 -13.19 9.79
CA ALA A 97 1.41 -14.35 10.45
C ALA A 97 1.51 -15.62 9.59
N ALA A 98 1.30 -15.52 8.26
CA ALA A 98 1.47 -16.63 7.34
C ALA A 98 2.92 -17.15 7.29
N LEU A 99 3.92 -16.26 7.41
CA LEU A 99 5.32 -16.68 7.59
C LEU A 99 5.52 -17.41 8.92
N GLY A 100 4.86 -16.96 10.00
CA GLY A 100 4.82 -17.67 11.28
C GLY A 100 4.25 -19.08 11.15
N GLU A 101 3.12 -19.24 10.45
CA GLU A 101 2.52 -20.55 10.15
C GLU A 101 3.46 -21.45 9.35
N ALA A 102 4.11 -20.89 8.32
CA ALA A 102 5.08 -21.64 7.51
C ALA A 102 6.31 -22.10 8.33
N ARG A 103 6.73 -21.32 9.34
CA ARG A 103 7.77 -21.72 10.31
C ARG A 103 7.25 -22.76 11.31
N ALA A 104 6.00 -22.66 11.73
CA ALA A 104 5.36 -23.61 12.63
C ALA A 104 5.32 -25.03 12.04
N ALA A 105 5.29 -25.17 10.70
CA ALA A 105 5.34 -26.46 10.01
C ALA A 105 6.63 -27.28 10.26
N PHE A 106 7.69 -26.67 10.81
CA PHE A 106 8.92 -27.38 11.21
C PHE A 106 8.82 -28.04 12.59
N TRP A 107 7.83 -27.65 13.39
CA TRP A 107 7.62 -28.15 14.75
C TRP A 107 6.70 -29.38 14.77
N PRO A 108 6.84 -30.25 15.79
CA PRO A 108 5.90 -31.35 16.00
C PRO A 108 4.52 -30.81 16.36
N ARG A 109 3.47 -31.46 15.84
CA ARG A 109 2.07 -31.17 16.19
C ARG A 109 1.60 -32.14 17.25
N LEU A 110 1.07 -31.62 18.34
CA LEU A 110 0.43 -32.40 19.40
C LEU A 110 -1.08 -32.19 19.35
N GLN A 111 -1.83 -33.28 19.22
CA GLN A 111 -3.29 -33.27 19.15
C GLN A 111 -3.85 -34.20 20.24
N ALA A 112 -4.82 -33.69 21.00
CA ALA A 112 -5.64 -34.52 21.88
C ALA A 112 -7.03 -34.66 21.27
N SER A 113 -7.60 -35.85 21.32
CA SER A 113 -8.98 -36.09 20.90
C SER A 113 -9.72 -36.99 21.88
N VAL A 114 -11.01 -36.74 22.01
CA VAL A 114 -11.94 -37.59 22.76
C VAL A 114 -13.11 -37.89 21.83
N SER A 115 -13.40 -39.16 21.62
CA SER A 115 -14.53 -39.58 20.79
C SER A 115 -15.40 -40.56 21.59
N ARG A 116 -16.72 -40.35 21.52
CA ARG A 116 -17.70 -41.29 22.08
C ARG A 116 -18.49 -41.88 20.93
N GLN A 117 -18.51 -43.19 20.86
CA GLN A 117 -19.21 -43.91 19.80
C GLN A 117 -20.14 -44.94 20.43
N SER A 118 -21.39 -44.95 19.96
CA SER A 118 -22.36 -45.99 20.26
C SER A 118 -22.61 -46.77 18.98
N THR A 119 -22.49 -48.08 19.03
CA THR A 119 -22.66 -48.96 17.89
C THR A 119 -23.63 -50.05 18.28
N THR A 120 -24.69 -50.18 17.48
CA THR A 120 -25.68 -51.25 17.60
C THR A 120 -25.42 -52.22 16.46
N THR A 121 -25.06 -53.46 16.79
CA THR A 121 -24.81 -54.51 15.81
C THR A 121 -25.93 -55.54 15.88
N LEU A 122 -26.80 -55.52 14.87
CA LEU A 122 -27.85 -56.52 14.69
C LEU A 122 -27.32 -57.71 13.88
N HIS A 123 -27.27 -58.87 14.51
CA HIS A 123 -26.86 -60.11 13.88
C HIS A 123 -28.08 -60.75 13.21
N THR A 124 -28.23 -60.51 11.92
CA THR A 124 -29.42 -60.91 11.13
C THR A 124 -29.69 -62.42 11.12
N GLY A 125 -28.66 -63.26 11.31
CA GLY A 125 -28.81 -64.71 11.40
C GLY A 125 -29.30 -65.25 12.75
N SER A 126 -29.12 -64.50 13.84
CA SER A 126 -29.54 -64.91 15.20
C SER A 126 -30.63 -64.01 15.79
N GLY A 127 -30.96 -62.90 15.13
CA GLY A 127 -31.88 -61.88 15.63
C GLY A 127 -31.34 -61.08 16.83
N GLN A 128 -30.09 -61.30 17.25
CA GLN A 128 -29.53 -60.64 18.42
C GLN A 128 -28.98 -59.26 18.08
N SER A 129 -29.34 -58.26 18.90
CA SER A 129 -28.79 -56.91 18.86
C SER A 129 -27.77 -56.75 19.99
N VAL A 130 -26.56 -56.30 19.66
CA VAL A 130 -25.53 -55.95 20.63
C VAL A 130 -25.33 -54.44 20.57
N ASP A 131 -25.67 -53.76 21.66
CA ASP A 131 -25.40 -52.34 21.85
C ASP A 131 -24.08 -52.16 22.59
N GLN A 132 -23.19 -51.38 22.01
CA GLN A 132 -21.87 -51.13 22.56
C GLN A 132 -21.58 -49.64 22.52
N ALA A 133 -21.42 -49.04 23.69
CA ALA A 133 -20.97 -47.66 23.83
C ALA A 133 -19.54 -47.63 24.36
N SER A 134 -18.74 -46.72 23.82
CA SER A 134 -17.32 -46.60 24.15
C SER A 134 -16.89 -45.15 24.09
N THR A 135 -15.86 -44.81 24.87
CA THR A 135 -15.28 -43.47 24.90
C THR A 135 -13.77 -43.61 24.74
N ALA A 136 -13.26 -43.32 23.54
CA ALA A 136 -11.83 -43.33 23.26
C ALA A 136 -11.22 -41.97 23.58
N ARG A 137 -10.04 -41.99 24.18
CA ARG A 137 -9.21 -40.80 24.40
C ARG A 137 -7.86 -41.03 23.74
N SER A 138 -7.41 -40.09 22.93
CA SER A 138 -6.12 -40.17 22.28
C SER A 138 -5.30 -38.90 22.44
N LEU A 139 -3.99 -39.07 22.57
CA LEU A 139 -2.99 -38.02 22.48
C LEU A 139 -1.99 -38.43 21.41
N ALA A 140 -1.91 -37.67 20.32
CA ALA A 140 -1.08 -37.96 19.17
C ALA A 140 -0.08 -36.82 18.90
N LEU A 141 1.19 -37.18 18.77
CA LEU A 141 2.28 -36.36 18.29
C LEU A 141 2.57 -36.77 16.84
N SER A 142 2.59 -35.79 15.92
CA SER A 142 3.02 -36.01 14.53
C SER A 142 4.10 -35.00 14.15
N TRP A 143 5.19 -35.46 13.56
CA TRP A 143 6.29 -34.61 13.17
C TRP A 143 6.89 -35.04 11.84
N ARG A 144 6.86 -34.14 10.84
CA ARG A 144 7.59 -34.37 9.59
C ARG A 144 9.07 -34.12 9.83
N LEU A 145 9.88 -35.16 9.74
CA LEU A 145 11.33 -35.07 9.92
C LEU A 145 11.97 -34.54 8.64
N PHE A 146 11.60 -35.10 7.49
CA PHE A 146 12.23 -34.79 6.21
C PHE A 146 11.24 -34.82 5.05
N ASP A 147 11.39 -33.88 4.12
CA ASP A 147 10.46 -33.64 3.02
C ASP A 147 11.13 -32.98 1.80
N PHE A 148 12.43 -33.20 1.61
CA PHE A 148 13.24 -32.73 0.47
C PHE A 148 13.02 -31.26 0.06
N GLY A 149 12.62 -30.39 1.00
CA GLY A 149 12.50 -28.95 0.78
C GLY A 149 11.08 -28.42 0.55
N THR A 150 10.00 -29.20 0.67
CA THR A 150 8.63 -28.66 0.53
C THR A 150 8.34 -27.57 1.56
N ARG A 151 8.65 -27.80 2.84
CA ARG A 151 8.50 -26.83 3.93
C ARG A 151 9.46 -25.65 3.81
N ALA A 152 10.69 -25.89 3.38
CA ALA A 152 11.67 -24.82 3.15
C ALA A 152 11.19 -23.88 2.04
N GLY A 153 10.71 -24.42 0.92
CA GLY A 153 10.12 -23.64 -0.17
C GLY A 153 8.87 -22.87 0.25
N ALA A 154 8.01 -23.44 1.09
CA ALA A 154 6.83 -22.76 1.64
C ALA A 154 7.23 -21.59 2.58
N ARG A 155 8.19 -21.79 3.48
CA ARG A 155 8.74 -20.75 4.36
C ARG A 155 9.39 -19.61 3.57
N ASP A 156 10.24 -19.96 2.61
CA ASP A 156 10.94 -18.97 1.79
C ASP A 156 9.95 -18.22 0.89
N GLY A 157 8.93 -18.93 0.38
CA GLY A 157 7.82 -18.34 -0.35
C GLY A 157 7.03 -17.33 0.49
N ALA A 158 6.65 -17.69 1.72
CA ALA A 158 5.99 -16.78 2.65
C ALA A 158 6.85 -15.55 2.98
N GLN A 159 8.17 -15.72 3.14
CA GLN A 159 9.09 -14.61 3.36
C GLN A 159 9.14 -13.65 2.15
N ARG A 160 9.14 -14.18 0.92
CA ARG A 160 9.09 -13.36 -0.29
C ARG A 160 7.73 -12.71 -0.50
N LEU A 161 6.63 -13.35 -0.10
CA LEU A 161 5.30 -12.73 -0.09
C LEU A 161 5.22 -11.56 0.90
N LEU A 162 5.80 -11.70 2.10
CA LEU A 162 5.90 -10.60 3.05
C LEU A 162 6.67 -9.40 2.47
N ALA A 163 7.81 -9.66 1.81
CA ALA A 163 8.57 -8.61 1.12
C ALA A 163 7.76 -7.97 -0.04
N ALA A 164 6.97 -8.77 -0.77
CA ALA A 164 6.09 -8.25 -1.81
C ALA A 164 4.97 -7.36 -1.25
N ALA A 165 4.40 -7.72 -0.09
CA ALA A 165 3.39 -6.93 0.60
C ALA A 165 3.97 -5.60 1.12
N ALA A 166 5.18 -5.61 1.70
CA ALA A 166 5.88 -4.39 2.11
C ALA A 166 6.12 -3.44 0.93
N ALA A 167 6.66 -3.96 -0.18
CA ALA A 167 6.87 -3.15 -1.39
C ALA A 167 5.55 -2.66 -2.03
N ALA A 168 4.47 -3.44 -1.92
CA ALA A 168 3.15 -3.01 -2.37
C ALA A 168 2.55 -1.88 -1.51
N ARG A 169 2.76 -1.92 -0.19
CA ARG A 169 2.42 -0.81 0.72
C ARG A 169 3.20 0.44 0.34
N ASP A 170 4.50 0.32 0.09
CA ASP A 170 5.33 1.47 -0.29
C ASP A 170 4.90 2.04 -1.66
N ALA A 171 4.50 1.19 -2.61
CA ALA A 171 3.91 1.64 -3.88
C ALA A 171 2.58 2.40 -3.68
N LEU A 172 1.75 1.95 -2.72
CA LEU A 172 0.50 2.62 -2.37
C LEU A 172 0.76 4.00 -1.76
N VAL A 173 1.76 4.10 -0.88
CA VAL A 173 2.21 5.38 -0.30
C VAL A 173 2.61 6.36 -1.41
N GLN A 174 3.45 5.95 -2.36
CA GLN A 174 3.88 6.79 -3.49
C GLN A 174 2.69 7.30 -4.33
N ARG A 175 1.73 6.43 -4.64
CA ARG A 175 0.52 6.83 -5.39
C ARG A 175 -0.36 7.80 -4.60
N LEU A 176 -0.54 7.56 -3.30
CA LEU A 176 -1.30 8.46 -2.44
C LEU A 176 -0.61 9.83 -2.40
N MET A 177 0.70 9.88 -2.22
CA MET A 177 1.50 11.11 -2.28
C MET A 177 1.29 11.86 -3.59
N ALA A 178 1.45 11.19 -4.74
CA ALA A 178 1.27 11.80 -6.06
C ALA A 178 -0.17 12.32 -6.25
N SER A 179 -1.18 11.58 -5.80
CA SER A 179 -2.59 11.99 -5.86
C SER A 179 -2.89 13.20 -4.96
N LEU A 180 -2.30 13.25 -3.77
CA LEU A 180 -2.50 14.33 -2.82
C LEU A 180 -1.80 15.61 -3.29
N VAL A 181 -0.56 15.50 -3.79
CA VAL A 181 0.15 16.61 -4.44
C VAL A 181 -0.71 17.22 -5.55
N SER A 182 -1.29 16.37 -6.39
CA SER A 182 -2.19 16.78 -7.48
C SER A 182 -3.39 17.56 -6.97
N ALA A 183 -4.12 16.98 -6.01
CA ALA A 183 -5.32 17.59 -5.44
C ALA A 183 -5.01 18.87 -4.67
N TYR A 184 -3.86 18.94 -4.00
CA TYR A 184 -3.42 20.11 -3.25
C TYR A 184 -3.18 21.32 -4.17
N PHE A 185 -2.39 21.14 -5.23
CA PHE A 185 -2.15 22.21 -6.20
C PHE A 185 -3.41 22.56 -7.01
N GLU A 186 -4.26 21.58 -7.32
CA GLU A 186 -5.56 21.85 -7.94
C GLU A 186 -6.44 22.73 -7.03
N ALA A 187 -6.50 22.42 -5.73
CA ALA A 187 -7.26 23.23 -4.76
C ALA A 187 -6.72 24.66 -4.62
N ILE A 188 -5.39 24.84 -4.62
CA ILE A 188 -4.77 26.18 -4.63
C ILE A 188 -5.17 26.93 -5.90
N THR A 189 -5.07 26.31 -7.08
CA THR A 189 -5.45 26.97 -8.35
C THR A 189 -6.94 27.30 -8.40
N ALA A 190 -7.81 26.45 -7.86
CA ALA A 190 -9.25 26.69 -7.82
C ALA A 190 -9.59 27.85 -6.85
N GLN A 191 -8.90 27.94 -5.71
CA GLN A 191 -9.06 29.05 -4.77
C GLN A 191 -8.56 30.39 -5.35
N ALA A 192 -7.43 30.36 -6.06
CA ALA A 192 -6.92 31.52 -6.79
C ALA A 192 -7.87 31.94 -7.91
N MET A 193 -8.46 30.98 -8.64
CA MET A 193 -9.47 31.27 -9.65
C MET A 193 -10.73 31.90 -9.05
N LEU A 194 -11.21 31.41 -7.90
CA LEU A 194 -12.35 32.00 -7.20
C LEU A 194 -12.10 33.47 -6.84
N THR A 195 -10.97 33.76 -6.17
CA THR A 195 -10.61 35.14 -5.79
C THR A 195 -10.47 36.07 -7.01
N MET A 196 -9.90 35.59 -8.11
CA MET A 196 -9.83 36.35 -9.36
C MET A 196 -11.22 36.59 -9.99
N ARG A 197 -12.14 35.62 -9.94
CA ARG A 197 -13.50 35.79 -10.47
C ARG A 197 -14.35 36.72 -9.60
N GLU A 198 -14.12 36.77 -8.30
CA GLU A 198 -14.73 37.76 -7.40
C GLU A 198 -14.30 39.18 -7.78
N GLN A 199 -13.00 39.39 -7.99
CA GLN A 199 -12.46 40.67 -8.44
C GLN A 199 -13.00 41.06 -9.83
N ALA A 200 -13.02 40.13 -10.79
CA ALA A 200 -13.55 40.37 -12.13
C ALA A 200 -15.05 40.73 -12.11
N ARG A 201 -15.85 40.11 -11.23
CA ARG A 201 -17.27 40.44 -11.05
C ARG A 201 -17.43 41.83 -10.45
N ALA A 202 -16.60 42.22 -9.48
CA ALA A 202 -16.62 43.56 -8.90
C ALA A 202 -16.29 44.62 -9.97
N GLN A 203 -15.22 44.41 -10.74
CA GLN A 203 -14.83 45.30 -11.86
C GLN A 203 -15.93 45.42 -12.93
N ALA A 204 -16.57 44.30 -13.30
CA ALA A 204 -17.67 44.33 -14.26
C ALA A 204 -18.91 45.07 -13.74
N GLN A 205 -19.16 45.02 -12.42
CA GLN A 205 -20.22 45.81 -11.78
C GLN A 205 -19.89 47.31 -11.81
N ASP A 206 -18.67 47.69 -11.45
CA ASP A 206 -18.23 49.10 -11.47
C ASP A 206 -18.30 49.70 -12.89
N ALA A 207 -17.93 48.91 -13.90
CA ALA A 207 -18.06 49.29 -15.30
C ALA A 207 -19.53 49.51 -15.73
N LEU A 208 -20.44 48.64 -15.31
CA LEU A 208 -21.88 48.78 -15.56
C LEU A 208 -22.43 50.03 -14.90
N ASP A 209 -22.11 50.27 -13.63
CA ASP A 209 -22.59 51.43 -12.88
C ASP A 209 -22.07 52.73 -13.52
N THR A 210 -20.83 52.72 -14.01
CA THR A 210 -20.23 53.85 -14.73
C THR A 210 -20.90 54.11 -16.07
N ALA A 211 -21.17 53.07 -16.85
CA ALA A 211 -21.88 53.18 -18.12
C ALA A 211 -23.29 53.74 -17.92
N GLN A 212 -24.04 53.26 -16.91
CA GLN A 212 -25.37 53.78 -16.56
C GLN A 212 -25.37 55.24 -16.10
N ARG A 213 -24.33 55.69 -15.40
CA ARG A 213 -24.19 57.11 -15.04
C ARG A 213 -23.92 57.97 -16.27
N ARG A 214 -23.02 57.53 -17.16
CA ARG A 214 -22.69 58.26 -18.39
C ARG A 214 -23.87 58.32 -19.37
N GLU A 215 -24.66 57.25 -19.48
CA GLU A 215 -25.86 57.21 -20.34
C GLU A 215 -26.91 58.22 -19.85
N ARG A 216 -27.14 58.29 -18.53
CA ARG A 216 -28.06 59.28 -17.93
C ARG A 216 -27.68 60.73 -18.23
N HIS A 217 -26.41 61.00 -18.51
CA HIS A 217 -25.90 62.30 -18.92
C HIS A 217 -25.72 62.44 -20.44
N GLY A 218 -26.18 61.47 -21.24
CA GLY A 218 -26.07 61.48 -22.70
C GLY A 218 -24.65 61.31 -23.23
N LEU A 219 -23.71 60.83 -22.41
CA LEU A 219 -22.28 60.75 -22.74
C LEU A 219 -21.86 59.42 -23.41
N VAL A 220 -22.72 58.39 -23.35
CA VAL A 220 -22.50 57.08 -23.98
C VAL A 220 -23.82 56.54 -24.53
N ALA A 221 -23.75 55.59 -25.46
CA ALA A 221 -24.93 54.99 -26.09
C ALA A 221 -25.55 53.90 -25.20
N GLY A 222 -26.87 53.67 -25.33
CA GLY A 222 -27.55 52.57 -24.62
C GLY A 222 -26.99 51.18 -24.98
N SER A 223 -26.37 51.03 -26.16
CA SER A 223 -25.60 49.83 -26.55
C SER A 223 -24.45 49.53 -25.57
N ASP A 224 -23.80 50.56 -25.03
CA ASP A 224 -22.65 50.42 -24.14
C ASP A 224 -23.09 49.91 -22.76
N VAL A 225 -24.26 50.35 -22.30
CA VAL A 225 -24.91 49.83 -21.08
C VAL A 225 -25.29 48.37 -21.25
N LEU A 226 -25.87 47.99 -22.40
CA LEU A 226 -26.21 46.59 -22.69
C LEU A 226 -24.97 45.69 -22.76
N GLN A 227 -23.87 46.17 -23.35
CA GLN A 227 -22.59 45.46 -23.37
C GLN A 227 -22.01 45.29 -21.97
N ALA A 228 -21.99 46.35 -21.15
CA ALA A 228 -21.53 46.26 -19.77
C ALA A 228 -22.39 45.29 -18.94
N ARG A 229 -23.71 45.29 -19.14
CA ARG A 229 -24.64 44.36 -18.48
C ARG A 229 -24.39 42.91 -18.90
N ALA A 230 -24.13 42.67 -20.19
CA ALA A 230 -23.77 41.34 -20.68
C ALA A 230 -22.46 40.85 -20.06
N GLN A 231 -21.47 41.73 -19.90
CA GLN A 231 -20.19 41.39 -19.26
C GLN A 231 -20.33 41.10 -17.77
N GLN A 232 -21.15 41.87 -17.05
CA GLN A 232 -21.48 41.62 -15.65
C GLN A 232 -22.16 40.26 -15.47
N ALA A 233 -23.12 39.91 -16.34
CA ALA A 233 -23.79 38.62 -16.31
C ALA A 233 -22.82 37.46 -16.60
N ARG A 234 -21.89 37.63 -17.56
CA ARG A 234 -20.82 36.66 -17.83
C ARG A 234 -19.88 36.47 -16.63
N ALA A 235 -19.50 37.56 -15.97
CA ALA A 235 -18.64 37.51 -14.79
C ALA A 235 -19.35 36.81 -13.62
N GLN A 236 -20.65 37.05 -13.41
CA GLN A 236 -21.45 36.34 -12.41
C GLN A 236 -21.51 34.84 -12.69
N LEU A 237 -21.76 34.43 -13.94
CA LEU A 237 -21.75 33.02 -14.32
C LEU A 237 -20.39 32.35 -14.08
N ALA A 238 -19.30 33.03 -14.41
CA ALA A 238 -17.94 32.54 -14.17
C ALA A 238 -17.62 32.42 -12.67
N LEU A 239 -18.13 33.34 -11.84
CA LEU A 239 -17.99 33.29 -10.38
C LEU A 239 -18.70 32.06 -9.78
N GLU A 240 -19.97 31.79 -10.16
CA GLU A 240 -20.68 30.62 -9.63
C GLU A 240 -20.01 29.30 -10.05
N ARG A 241 -19.46 29.24 -11.27
CA ARG A 241 -18.66 28.08 -11.72
C ARG A 241 -17.38 27.91 -10.89
N ALA A 242 -16.63 28.99 -10.68
CA ALA A 242 -15.42 28.97 -9.89
C ALA A 242 -15.67 28.59 -8.42
N ARG A 243 -16.81 29.01 -7.84
CA ARG A 243 -17.25 28.55 -6.50
C ARG A 243 -17.46 27.04 -6.46
N GLY A 244 -18.16 26.49 -7.45
CA GLY A 244 -18.35 25.04 -7.55
C GLY A 244 -17.05 24.26 -7.76
N GLU A 245 -16.11 24.79 -8.56
CA GLU A 245 -14.77 24.21 -8.74
C GLU A 245 -13.94 24.23 -7.46
N ALA A 246 -13.90 25.37 -6.74
CA ALA A 246 -13.20 25.48 -5.46
C ALA A 246 -13.79 24.53 -4.41
N GLN A 247 -15.11 24.43 -4.32
CA GLN A 247 -15.76 23.49 -3.40
C GLN A 247 -15.43 22.03 -3.74
N ARG A 248 -15.45 21.65 -5.03
CA ARG A 248 -15.07 20.29 -5.46
C ARG A 248 -13.61 19.99 -5.12
N ALA A 249 -12.69 20.91 -5.39
CA ALA A 249 -11.28 20.71 -5.10
C ALA A 249 -11.00 20.58 -3.59
N GLN A 250 -11.69 21.36 -2.75
CA GLN A 250 -11.62 21.23 -1.29
C GLN A 250 -12.14 19.87 -0.80
N VAL A 251 -13.29 19.41 -1.32
CA VAL A 251 -13.85 18.11 -0.96
C VAL A 251 -12.90 16.99 -1.36
N THR A 252 -12.37 17.00 -2.59
CA THR A 252 -11.39 16.00 -3.06
C THR A 252 -10.15 15.96 -2.16
N LEU A 253 -9.59 17.12 -1.81
CA LEU A 253 -8.42 17.21 -0.93
C LEU A 253 -8.73 16.68 0.48
N SER A 254 -9.85 17.09 1.08
CA SER A 254 -10.27 16.64 2.42
C SER A 254 -10.51 15.13 2.47
N GLY A 255 -11.09 14.55 1.42
CA GLY A 255 -11.31 13.11 1.30
C GLY A 255 -10.00 12.32 1.20
N LEU A 256 -9.03 12.79 0.42
CA LEU A 256 -7.69 12.17 0.35
C LEU A 256 -6.91 12.26 1.67
N MET A 257 -7.20 13.28 2.49
CA MET A 257 -6.63 13.41 3.84
C MET A 257 -7.36 12.59 4.90
N GLY A 258 -8.49 11.96 4.56
CA GLY A 258 -9.32 11.21 5.52
C GLY A 258 -9.98 12.11 6.58
N LEU A 259 -10.27 13.37 6.23
CA LEU A 259 -11.00 14.31 7.09
C LEU A 259 -12.52 14.12 6.94
N ALA A 260 -13.27 14.60 7.93
CA ALA A 260 -14.72 14.54 7.91
C ALA A 260 -15.31 15.40 6.78
N ASP A 261 -16.46 14.99 6.26
CA ASP A 261 -17.17 15.70 5.20
C ASP A 261 -17.44 17.15 5.59
N GLY A 262 -17.10 18.09 4.70
CA GLY A 262 -17.35 19.51 4.90
C GLY A 262 -16.29 20.27 5.70
N THR A 263 -15.17 19.63 6.07
CA THR A 263 -14.02 20.31 6.69
C THR A 263 -13.50 21.42 5.76
N ARG A 264 -13.51 22.67 6.24
CA ARG A 264 -13.01 23.81 5.45
C ARG A 264 -11.51 23.95 5.62
N LEU A 265 -10.77 23.85 4.52
CA LEU A 265 -9.32 23.96 4.51
C LEU A 265 -8.90 25.38 4.14
N ARG A 266 -7.99 25.98 4.92
CA ARG A 266 -7.33 27.24 4.57
C ARG A 266 -6.04 26.92 3.83
N LEU A 267 -5.99 27.27 2.55
CA LEU A 267 -4.82 27.08 1.69
C LEU A 267 -4.01 28.38 1.59
N PRO A 268 -2.69 28.30 1.32
CA PRO A 268 -1.88 29.49 1.10
C PRO A 268 -2.35 30.27 -0.13
N ALA A 269 -2.38 31.60 -0.02
CA ALA A 269 -2.82 32.49 -1.10
C ALA A 269 -1.79 32.64 -2.22
N GLN A 270 -0.51 32.40 -1.93
CA GLN A 270 0.60 32.54 -2.86
C GLN A 270 1.51 31.32 -2.77
N LEU A 271 1.98 30.86 -3.93
CA LEU A 271 2.94 29.78 -4.05
C LEU A 271 4.36 30.34 -4.03
N ASP A 272 5.28 29.56 -3.46
CA ASP A 272 6.71 29.88 -3.52
C ASP A 272 7.19 29.92 -4.98
N PRO A 273 8.16 30.80 -5.31
CA PRO A 273 8.74 30.86 -6.64
C PRO A 273 9.40 29.53 -7.01
N ALA A 274 9.44 29.24 -8.31
CA ALA A 274 10.12 28.07 -8.83
C ALA A 274 11.61 28.11 -8.44
N GLN A 275 12.13 26.99 -7.92
CA GLN A 275 13.56 26.79 -7.73
C GLN A 275 14.14 26.09 -8.95
N ASP A 276 15.34 26.52 -9.37
CA ASP A 276 16.09 25.87 -10.45
C ASP A 276 16.66 24.54 -9.95
N GLU A 277 16.05 23.45 -10.37
CA GLU A 277 16.56 22.10 -10.15
C GLU A 277 16.63 21.32 -11.48
N GLU A 278 17.57 20.36 -11.54
CA GLU A 278 17.85 19.54 -12.71
C GLU A 278 16.71 18.55 -13.00
N THR A 279 15.78 18.96 -13.87
CA THR A 279 14.74 18.08 -14.44
C THR A 279 15.24 17.32 -15.69
N GLU A 280 16.50 17.49 -16.11
CA GLU A 280 16.90 17.17 -17.49
C GLU A 280 17.39 15.73 -17.74
N ASP A 281 17.89 15.01 -16.72
CA ASP A 281 18.54 13.72 -16.92
C ASP A 281 17.53 12.54 -16.91
N LEU A 282 16.77 12.40 -18.00
CA LEU A 282 15.81 11.31 -18.19
C LEU A 282 16.44 9.90 -18.03
N PRO A 283 17.61 9.58 -18.62
CA PRO A 283 18.25 8.28 -18.43
C PRO A 283 18.46 7.94 -16.95
N ARG A 284 18.94 8.90 -16.15
CA ARG A 284 19.12 8.71 -14.72
C ARG A 284 17.81 8.41 -14.01
N TRP A 285 16.73 9.14 -14.29
CA TRP A 285 15.41 8.87 -13.69
C TRP A 285 14.89 7.47 -14.01
N LEU A 286 15.09 6.99 -15.24
CA LEU A 286 14.68 5.64 -15.65
C LEU A 286 15.48 4.55 -14.92
N ASP A 287 16.78 4.75 -14.75
CA ASP A 287 17.64 3.78 -14.06
C ASP A 287 17.37 3.75 -12.55
N GLU A 288 17.15 4.92 -11.93
CA GLU A 288 16.71 5.01 -10.54
C GLU A 288 15.36 4.29 -10.32
N ALA A 289 14.37 4.54 -11.18
CA ALA A 289 13.07 3.88 -11.11
C ALA A 289 13.19 2.36 -11.30
N ARG A 290 13.99 1.88 -12.25
CA ARG A 290 14.23 0.44 -12.45
C ARG A 290 14.82 -0.23 -11.22
N ALA A 291 15.71 0.46 -10.50
CA ALA A 291 16.41 -0.08 -9.35
C ALA A 291 15.58 -0.04 -8.05
N ARG A 292 14.79 1.02 -7.85
CA ARG A 292 14.19 1.32 -6.53
C ARG A 292 12.67 1.35 -6.52
N HIS A 293 12.00 1.37 -7.67
CA HIS A 293 10.56 1.58 -7.68
C HIS A 293 9.80 0.44 -6.97
N PRO A 294 8.97 0.74 -5.95
CA PRO A 294 8.34 -0.29 -5.12
C PRO A 294 7.46 -1.28 -5.88
N SER A 295 6.77 -0.85 -6.94
CA SER A 295 5.95 -1.77 -7.76
C SER A 295 6.78 -2.83 -8.50
N ILE A 296 8.00 -2.48 -8.93
CA ILE A 296 8.92 -3.42 -9.56
C ILE A 296 9.44 -4.38 -8.51
N LEU A 297 9.83 -3.89 -7.32
CA LEU A 297 10.29 -4.72 -6.21
C LEU A 297 9.20 -5.72 -5.77
N ALA A 298 7.94 -5.30 -5.69
CA ALA A 298 6.80 -6.16 -5.39
C ALA A 298 6.62 -7.26 -6.44
N ALA A 299 6.70 -6.92 -7.73
CA ALA A 299 6.61 -7.89 -8.83
C ALA A 299 7.79 -8.87 -8.85
N GLN A 300 9.01 -8.39 -8.57
CA GLN A 300 10.21 -9.23 -8.45
C GLN A 300 10.08 -10.22 -7.30
N ALA A 301 9.56 -9.79 -6.14
CA ALA A 301 9.32 -10.67 -5.00
C ALA A 301 8.27 -11.74 -5.34
N ARG A 302 7.17 -11.40 -6.03
CA ARG A 302 6.17 -12.37 -6.52
C ARG A 302 6.75 -13.38 -7.51
N LEU A 303 7.63 -12.94 -8.40
CA LEU A 303 8.35 -13.84 -9.30
C LEU A 303 9.21 -14.85 -8.53
N GLN A 304 9.89 -14.42 -7.46
CA GLN A 304 10.66 -15.33 -6.60
C GLN A 304 9.75 -16.34 -5.88
N VAL A 305 8.55 -15.93 -5.44
CA VAL A 305 7.54 -16.84 -4.88
C VAL A 305 7.15 -17.91 -5.89
N ALA A 306 6.86 -17.53 -7.13
CA ALA A 306 6.49 -18.48 -8.18
C ALA A 306 7.62 -19.48 -8.48
N ARG A 307 8.89 -19.03 -8.48
CA ARG A 307 10.06 -19.92 -8.63
C ARG A 307 10.18 -20.92 -7.48
N LEU A 308 10.02 -20.45 -6.24
CA LEU A 308 10.05 -21.31 -5.05
C LEU A 308 8.88 -22.31 -5.06
N LYS A 309 7.72 -21.91 -5.57
CA LYS A 309 6.56 -22.81 -5.72
C LYS A 309 6.83 -23.93 -6.71
N VAL A 310 7.51 -23.69 -7.84
CA VAL A 310 7.92 -24.75 -8.77
C VAL A 310 8.84 -25.76 -8.06
N GLY A 311 9.82 -25.28 -7.28
CA GLY A 311 10.69 -26.14 -6.48
C GLY A 311 9.94 -26.96 -5.44
N SER A 312 9.02 -26.33 -4.70
CA SER A 312 8.16 -26.99 -3.71
C SER A 312 7.29 -28.08 -4.35
N VAL A 313 6.65 -27.79 -5.47
CA VAL A 313 5.79 -28.76 -6.17
C VAL A 313 6.60 -29.93 -6.71
N ARG A 314 7.83 -29.72 -7.18
CA ARG A 314 8.74 -30.82 -7.56
C ARG A 314 9.13 -31.69 -6.36
N ALA A 315 9.32 -31.09 -5.19
CA ALA A 315 9.66 -31.81 -3.98
C ALA A 315 8.48 -32.60 -3.40
N GLU A 316 7.22 -32.28 -3.74
CA GLU A 316 6.04 -33.06 -3.36
C GLU A 316 6.05 -34.48 -3.95
N GLY A 317 6.78 -34.71 -5.05
CA GLY A 317 6.97 -36.05 -5.63
C GLY A 317 8.11 -36.87 -5.01
N LEU A 318 8.82 -36.33 -4.01
CA LEU A 318 9.92 -37.01 -3.33
C LEU A 318 9.43 -37.69 -2.03
N PRO A 319 10.15 -38.71 -1.52
CA PRO A 319 9.75 -39.40 -0.31
C PRO A 319 9.66 -38.46 0.91
N THR A 320 8.69 -38.64 1.80
CA THR A 320 8.63 -37.93 3.09
C THR A 320 8.87 -38.89 4.25
N LEU A 321 9.60 -38.42 5.26
CA LEU A 321 9.83 -39.15 6.51
C LEU A 321 9.08 -38.46 7.65
N ASP A 322 8.13 -39.18 8.24
CA ASP A 322 7.30 -38.70 9.33
C ASP A 322 7.53 -39.55 10.59
N ALA A 323 7.65 -38.89 11.73
CA ALA A 323 7.62 -39.51 13.05
C ALA A 323 6.26 -39.32 13.69
N SER A 324 5.76 -40.37 14.34
CA SER A 324 4.50 -40.34 15.06
C SER A 324 4.63 -41.05 16.40
N ALA A 325 4.00 -40.49 17.42
CA ALA A 325 3.82 -41.12 18.71
C ALA A 325 2.38 -40.91 19.15
N ALA A 326 1.66 -41.96 19.53
CA ALA A 326 0.27 -41.84 19.95
C ALA A 326 0.00 -42.67 21.19
N ARG A 327 -0.78 -42.13 22.11
CA ARG A 327 -1.26 -42.83 23.29
C ARG A 327 -2.78 -42.85 23.28
N HIS A 328 -3.33 -44.05 23.35
CA HIS A 328 -4.76 -44.32 23.35
C HIS A 328 -5.16 -44.92 24.69
N VAL A 329 -6.32 -44.50 25.18
CA VAL A 329 -6.95 -45.02 26.39
C VAL A 329 -8.41 -45.35 26.06
N ASP A 330 -8.81 -46.57 26.40
CA ASP A 330 -10.18 -47.08 26.23
C ASP A 330 -10.67 -47.07 24.76
N GLY A 331 -9.79 -47.46 23.80
CA GLY A 331 -10.12 -47.62 22.37
C GLY A 331 -8.98 -47.25 21.41
N GLN A 332 -8.76 -48.05 20.37
CA GLN A 332 -7.73 -47.84 19.33
C GLN A 332 -8.40 -47.44 18.00
N PRO A 333 -7.78 -46.59 17.15
CA PRO A 333 -8.23 -46.44 15.76
C PRO A 333 -8.19 -47.81 15.05
N ASP A 334 -9.27 -48.14 14.34
CA ASP A 334 -9.48 -49.37 13.54
C ASP A 334 -9.69 -50.69 14.29
N GLN A 335 -9.73 -50.70 15.63
CA GLN A 335 -10.27 -51.85 16.37
C GLN A 335 -11.60 -51.44 16.98
N GLY A 336 -12.64 -52.26 16.76
CA GLY A 336 -13.94 -52.07 17.40
C GLY A 336 -13.73 -51.71 18.87
N LEU A 337 -14.40 -50.66 19.33
CA LEU A 337 -14.11 -50.02 20.61
C LEU A 337 -14.62 -50.89 21.77
N TYR A 338 -13.94 -52.00 22.06
CA TYR A 338 -14.23 -52.87 23.20
C TYR A 338 -14.08 -52.06 24.48
N ALA A 339 -15.09 -52.11 25.35
CA ALA A 339 -15.16 -51.42 26.64
C ALA A 339 -14.20 -52.04 27.69
N SER A 340 -12.97 -52.36 27.27
CA SER A 340 -11.91 -52.83 28.16
C SER A 340 -10.94 -51.68 28.41
N GLY A 341 -10.46 -51.58 29.65
CA GLY A 341 -9.52 -50.57 30.14
C GLY A 341 -8.14 -50.67 29.48
N SER A 342 -8.08 -50.48 28.17
CA SER A 342 -6.90 -50.65 27.34
C SER A 342 -6.09 -49.35 27.32
N ARG A 343 -4.77 -49.48 27.45
CA ARG A 343 -3.82 -48.36 27.29
C ARG A 343 -2.79 -48.78 26.26
N VAL A 344 -2.79 -48.13 25.12
CA VAL A 344 -1.89 -48.45 24.02
C VAL A 344 -1.01 -47.24 23.75
N THR A 345 0.30 -47.44 23.71
CA THR A 345 1.26 -46.41 23.27
C THR A 345 1.97 -46.93 22.03
N THR A 346 1.95 -46.15 20.97
CA THR A 346 2.53 -46.51 19.67
C THR A 346 3.56 -45.46 19.29
N TYR A 347 4.71 -45.91 18.81
CA TYR A 347 5.72 -45.09 18.18
C TYR A 347 5.93 -45.61 16.77
N GLY A 348 6.08 -44.73 15.79
CA GLY A 348 6.23 -45.14 14.40
C GLY A 348 6.97 -44.12 13.57
N LEU A 349 7.89 -44.62 12.74
CA LEU A 349 8.47 -43.88 11.63
C LEU A 349 7.77 -44.34 10.35
N ARG A 350 7.33 -43.39 9.53
CA ARG A 350 6.64 -43.65 8.26
C ARG A 350 7.42 -42.98 7.14
N LEU A 351 7.93 -43.79 6.21
CA LEU A 351 8.45 -43.33 4.94
C LEU A 351 7.34 -43.44 3.88
N THR A 352 6.91 -42.31 3.34
CA THR A 352 5.88 -42.27 2.30
C THR A 352 6.55 -41.94 0.96
N LEU A 353 6.48 -42.86 -0.01
CA LEU A 353 7.01 -42.67 -1.36
C LEU A 353 5.88 -42.79 -2.39
N PRO A 354 5.42 -41.69 -3.01
CA PRO A 354 4.42 -41.77 -4.08
C PRO A 354 5.06 -42.38 -5.33
N LEU A 355 4.64 -43.58 -5.71
CA LEU A 355 5.13 -44.25 -6.94
C LEU A 355 4.33 -43.81 -8.18
N PHE A 356 3.02 -43.63 -8.04
CA PHE A 356 2.12 -43.22 -9.12
C PHE A 356 0.88 -42.52 -8.56
N ASP A 357 0.60 -41.30 -9.03
CA ASP A 357 -0.55 -40.48 -8.60
C ASP A 357 -1.50 -40.13 -9.77
N GLY A 358 -1.53 -40.95 -10.82
CA GLY A 358 -2.36 -40.69 -12.01
C GLY A 358 -1.90 -39.49 -12.83
N PHE A 359 -0.58 -39.24 -12.88
CA PHE A 359 0.05 -38.06 -13.50
C PHE A 359 -0.29 -36.71 -12.84
N GLY A 360 -0.98 -36.71 -11.70
CA GLY A 360 -1.35 -35.50 -10.97
C GLY A 360 -0.15 -34.61 -10.65
N HIS A 361 0.97 -35.19 -10.24
CA HIS A 361 2.22 -34.48 -9.94
C HIS A 361 2.79 -33.80 -11.19
N THR A 362 2.79 -34.47 -12.34
CA THR A 362 3.28 -33.91 -13.61
C THR A 362 2.48 -32.67 -14.02
N TYR A 363 1.15 -32.72 -13.91
CA TYR A 363 0.30 -31.57 -14.23
C TYR A 363 0.39 -30.45 -13.20
N ARG A 364 0.62 -30.77 -11.91
CA ARG A 364 0.94 -29.75 -10.89
C ARG A 364 2.23 -29.00 -11.21
N ILE A 365 3.29 -29.70 -11.64
CA ILE A 365 4.54 -29.05 -12.08
C ILE A 365 4.29 -28.14 -13.27
N ARG A 366 3.57 -28.62 -14.31
CA ARG A 366 3.23 -27.80 -15.48
C ARG A 366 2.42 -26.57 -15.10
N GLY A 367 1.45 -26.70 -14.18
CA GLY A 367 0.68 -25.59 -13.64
C GLY A 367 1.56 -24.57 -12.91
N ALA A 368 2.49 -25.02 -12.07
CA ALA A 368 3.44 -24.14 -11.38
C ALA A 368 4.39 -23.43 -12.36
N GLN A 369 4.83 -24.11 -13.42
CA GLN A 369 5.66 -23.52 -14.48
C GLN A 369 4.88 -22.45 -15.27
N ALA A 370 3.60 -22.68 -15.55
CA ALA A 370 2.75 -21.67 -16.19
C ALA A 370 2.55 -20.44 -15.29
N GLN A 371 2.38 -20.63 -13.98
CA GLN A 371 2.32 -19.52 -13.00
C GLN A 371 3.64 -18.75 -12.89
N LEU A 372 4.79 -19.43 -13.05
CA LEU A 372 6.09 -18.79 -13.15
C LEU A 372 6.17 -17.90 -14.40
N ALA A 373 5.83 -18.43 -15.58
CA ALA A 373 5.79 -17.64 -16.82
C ALA A 373 4.83 -16.45 -16.72
N GLN A 374 3.67 -16.62 -16.08
CA GLN A 374 2.74 -15.52 -15.77
C GLN A 374 3.41 -14.44 -14.91
N SER A 375 4.15 -14.83 -13.87
CA SER A 375 4.84 -13.89 -12.97
C SER A 375 5.99 -13.16 -13.67
N GLU A 376 6.66 -13.80 -14.63
CA GLU A 376 7.67 -13.16 -15.48
C GLU A 376 7.05 -12.08 -16.37
N ALA A 377 5.91 -12.38 -17.00
CA ALA A 377 5.16 -11.39 -17.78
C ALA A 377 4.65 -10.23 -16.90
N GLN A 378 4.19 -10.50 -15.68
CA GLN A 378 3.77 -9.46 -14.73
C GLN A 378 4.91 -8.54 -14.31
N LEU A 379 6.13 -9.08 -14.12
CA LEU A 379 7.32 -8.26 -13.84
C LEU A 379 7.64 -7.34 -15.03
N GLU A 380 7.58 -7.87 -16.24
CA GLU A 380 7.86 -7.07 -17.43
C GLU A 380 6.79 -5.99 -17.64
N GLN A 381 5.51 -6.32 -17.43
CA GLN A 381 4.43 -5.34 -17.41
C GLN A 381 4.66 -4.25 -16.35
N ALA A 382 5.08 -4.60 -15.13
CA ALA A 382 5.36 -3.63 -14.09
C ALA A 382 6.52 -2.69 -14.47
N ARG A 383 7.59 -3.22 -15.08
CA ARG A 383 8.70 -2.41 -15.60
C ARG A 383 8.26 -1.44 -16.69
N GLN A 384 7.45 -1.90 -17.63
CA GLN A 384 6.93 -1.07 -18.72
C GLN A 384 6.00 0.02 -18.19
N GLN A 385 5.12 -0.30 -17.24
CA GLN A 385 4.22 0.67 -16.62
C GLN A 385 4.99 1.77 -15.90
N VAL A 386 6.00 1.41 -15.10
CA VAL A 386 6.85 2.39 -14.39
C VAL A 386 7.65 3.23 -15.37
N ALA A 387 8.24 2.62 -16.41
CA ALA A 387 8.96 3.38 -17.44
C ALA A 387 8.06 4.40 -18.14
N LEU A 388 6.82 4.01 -18.49
CA LEU A 388 5.84 4.92 -19.09
C LEU A 388 5.41 6.03 -18.13
N GLU A 389 5.25 5.71 -16.84
CA GLU A 389 4.90 6.68 -15.80
C GLU A 389 6.01 7.74 -15.63
N VAL A 390 7.27 7.30 -15.54
CA VAL A 390 8.44 8.20 -15.47
C VAL A 390 8.57 9.05 -16.73
N LEU A 391 8.41 8.45 -17.92
CA LEU A 391 8.48 9.19 -19.19
C LEU A 391 7.42 10.29 -19.28
N ARG A 392 6.18 9.99 -18.85
CA ARG A 392 5.09 10.97 -18.81
C ARG A 392 5.36 12.05 -17.78
N ALA A 393 5.70 11.67 -16.55
CA ALA A 393 5.99 12.63 -15.48
C ALA A 393 7.16 13.56 -15.85
N HIS A 394 8.20 13.03 -16.50
CA HIS A 394 9.33 13.82 -17.00
C HIS A 394 8.90 14.79 -18.11
N ALA A 395 8.10 14.33 -19.09
CA ALA A 395 7.59 15.19 -20.15
C ALA A 395 6.68 16.32 -19.59
N ASP A 396 5.82 15.99 -18.63
CA ASP A 396 4.95 16.95 -17.95
C ASP A 396 5.76 17.97 -17.15
N ALA A 397 6.78 17.52 -16.41
CA ALA A 397 7.68 18.39 -15.64
C ALA A 397 8.49 19.32 -16.53
N LEU A 398 9.05 18.79 -17.63
CA LEU A 398 9.79 19.59 -18.61
C LEU A 398 8.90 20.63 -19.31
N SER A 399 7.68 20.23 -19.66
CA SER A 399 6.68 21.13 -20.26
C SER A 399 6.30 22.24 -19.28
N ALA A 400 5.93 21.88 -18.05
CA ALA A 400 5.57 22.84 -17.01
C ALA A 400 6.71 23.82 -16.70
N ARG A 401 7.96 23.33 -16.65
CA ARG A 401 9.14 24.20 -16.46
C ARG A 401 9.30 25.20 -17.62
N ARG A 402 9.07 24.77 -18.86
CA ARG A 402 9.21 25.62 -20.06
C ARG A 402 8.08 26.64 -20.20
N THR A 403 6.89 26.38 -19.66
CA THR A 403 5.76 27.32 -19.72
C THR A 403 5.84 28.43 -18.68
N LEU A 404 6.56 28.23 -17.57
CA LEU A 404 6.75 29.25 -16.52
C LEU A 404 7.18 30.63 -17.04
N PRO A 405 8.28 30.79 -17.81
CA PRO A 405 8.70 32.11 -18.27
C PRO A 405 7.66 32.73 -19.21
N ALA A 406 7.07 31.94 -20.12
CA ALA A 406 6.05 32.44 -21.04
C ALA A 406 4.78 32.92 -20.31
N ALA A 407 4.36 32.23 -19.24
CA ALA A 407 3.22 32.64 -18.44
C ALA A 407 3.52 33.91 -17.61
N ALA A 408 4.76 34.04 -17.10
CA ALA A 408 5.20 35.25 -16.42
C ALA A 408 5.25 36.46 -17.37
N ASP A 409 5.81 36.29 -18.56
CA ASP A 409 5.87 37.34 -19.59
C ASP A 409 4.47 37.75 -20.06
N LEU A 410 3.56 36.80 -20.24
CA LEU A 410 2.16 37.07 -20.58
C LEU A 410 1.45 37.91 -19.51
N ALA A 411 1.64 37.58 -18.23
CA ALA A 411 1.07 38.33 -17.13
C ALA A 411 1.61 39.77 -17.08
N LEU A 412 2.94 39.94 -17.20
CA LEU A 412 3.58 41.27 -17.25
C LEU A 412 3.07 42.12 -18.42
N ALA A 413 2.97 41.53 -19.62
CA ALA A 413 2.47 42.22 -20.80
C ALA A 413 0.99 42.60 -20.66
N ALA A 414 0.15 41.69 -20.14
CA ALA A 414 -1.27 41.94 -19.92
C ALA A 414 -1.51 43.03 -18.86
N GLU A 415 -0.67 43.11 -17.82
CA GLU A 415 -0.70 44.17 -16.82
C GLU A 415 -0.40 45.54 -17.44
N ALA A 416 0.65 45.63 -18.24
CA ALA A 416 1.00 46.86 -18.95
C ALA A 416 -0.10 47.30 -19.94
N ALA A 417 -0.69 46.34 -20.67
CA ALA A 417 -1.77 46.59 -21.62
C ALA A 417 -3.05 47.08 -20.91
N SER A 418 -3.46 46.41 -19.82
CA SER A 418 -4.62 46.82 -19.02
C SER A 418 -4.43 48.21 -18.43
N ALA A 419 -3.25 48.51 -17.85
CA ALA A 419 -2.95 49.84 -17.32
C ALA A 419 -3.00 50.93 -18.41
N SER A 420 -2.57 50.62 -19.64
CA SER A 420 -2.66 51.54 -20.78
C SER A 420 -4.10 51.79 -21.21
N ALA A 421 -4.91 50.73 -21.31
CA ALA A 421 -6.32 50.81 -21.69
C ALA A 421 -7.14 51.61 -20.67
N THR A 422 -6.93 51.39 -19.37
CA THR A 422 -7.56 52.17 -18.29
C THR A 422 -7.25 53.66 -18.44
N ARG A 423 -5.97 54.03 -18.62
CA ARG A 423 -5.58 55.44 -18.81
C ARG A 423 -6.22 56.09 -20.06
N ARG A 424 -6.39 55.33 -21.15
CA ARG A 424 -7.02 55.85 -22.37
C ARG A 424 -8.54 55.99 -22.20
N TYR A 425 -9.18 55.06 -21.51
CA TYR A 425 -10.62 55.15 -21.20
C TYR A 425 -10.93 56.33 -20.27
N ASP A 426 -10.09 56.56 -19.25
CA ASP A 426 -10.23 57.69 -18.33
C ASP A 426 -10.11 59.04 -19.04
N LYS A 427 -9.30 59.10 -20.11
CA LYS A 427 -9.15 60.27 -20.98
C LYS A 427 -10.19 60.36 -22.10
N GLY A 428 -11.11 59.40 -22.21
CA GLY A 428 -12.14 59.35 -23.26
C GLY A 428 -11.62 59.01 -24.66
N VAL A 429 -10.42 58.40 -24.76
CA VAL A 429 -9.75 58.07 -26.03
C VAL A 429 -9.87 56.57 -26.38
N ALA A 430 -10.44 55.77 -25.48
CA ALA A 430 -10.71 54.35 -25.71
C ALA A 430 -12.17 54.04 -25.41
N ASP A 431 -12.73 53.11 -26.18
CA ASP A 431 -14.08 52.61 -25.98
C ASP A 431 -14.14 51.70 -24.75
N ILE A 432 -15.34 51.54 -24.19
CA ILE A 432 -15.57 50.62 -23.07
C ILE A 432 -15.20 49.17 -23.45
N SER A 433 -15.35 48.80 -24.72
CA SER A 433 -15.00 47.47 -25.23
C SER A 433 -13.50 47.18 -25.13
N GLU A 434 -12.63 48.17 -25.39
CA GLU A 434 -11.17 48.07 -25.25
C GLU A 434 -10.74 47.94 -23.78
N LEU A 435 -11.41 48.66 -22.88
CA LEU A 435 -11.17 48.54 -21.45
C LEU A 435 -11.62 47.16 -20.90
N LEU A 436 -12.79 46.67 -21.32
CA LEU A 436 -13.30 45.37 -20.87
C LEU A 436 -12.49 44.20 -21.43
N SER A 437 -12.04 44.28 -22.68
CA SER A 437 -11.20 43.23 -23.29
C SER A 437 -9.83 43.14 -22.65
N SER A 438 -9.17 44.27 -22.37
CA SER A 438 -7.87 44.32 -21.70
C SER A 438 -7.91 43.82 -20.26
N GLN A 439 -8.98 44.14 -19.50
CA GLN A 439 -9.18 43.58 -18.15
C GLN A 439 -9.44 42.07 -18.18
N SER A 440 -10.20 41.59 -19.17
CA SER A 440 -10.45 40.15 -19.34
C SER A 440 -9.15 39.40 -19.64
N LEU A 441 -8.31 39.96 -20.53
CA LEU A 441 -6.98 39.41 -20.85
C LEU A 441 -6.07 39.37 -19.62
N LEU A 442 -6.05 40.43 -18.79
CA LEU A 442 -5.27 40.45 -17.55
C LEU A 442 -5.72 39.36 -16.56
N ALA A 443 -7.03 39.20 -16.38
CA ALA A 443 -7.57 38.18 -15.50
C ALA A 443 -7.21 36.76 -15.96
N GLU A 444 -7.23 36.51 -17.27
CA GLU A 444 -6.81 35.24 -17.87
C GLU A 444 -5.31 35.01 -17.74
N ALA A 445 -4.48 36.03 -18.00
CA ALA A 445 -3.03 35.94 -17.89
C ALA A 445 -2.56 35.66 -16.45
N ARG A 446 -3.15 36.32 -15.44
CA ARG A 446 -2.85 36.05 -14.02
C ARG A 446 -3.25 34.63 -13.61
N LEU A 447 -4.40 34.15 -14.08
CA LEU A 447 -4.82 32.77 -13.83
C LEU A 447 -3.84 31.76 -14.45
N GLU A 448 -3.38 32.03 -15.67
CA GLU A 448 -2.42 31.16 -16.36
C GLU A 448 -1.06 31.15 -15.66
N GLN A 449 -0.60 32.29 -15.13
CA GLN A 449 0.60 32.35 -14.31
C GLN A 449 0.50 31.48 -13.04
N VAL A 450 -0.64 31.56 -12.33
CA VAL A 450 -0.87 30.71 -11.13
C VAL A 450 -0.93 29.24 -11.52
N ARG A 451 -1.59 28.89 -12.62
CA ARG A 451 -1.66 27.51 -13.14
C ARG A 451 -0.29 26.98 -13.55
N ALA A 452 0.53 27.78 -14.21
CA ALA A 452 1.89 27.39 -14.60
C ALA A 452 2.76 27.12 -13.37
N LEU A 453 2.70 27.99 -12.34
CA LEU A 453 3.43 27.79 -11.07
C LEU A 453 2.96 26.53 -10.33
N ALA A 454 1.65 26.36 -10.14
CA ALA A 454 1.09 25.18 -9.49
C ALA A 454 1.37 23.90 -10.28
N GLY A 455 1.26 23.96 -11.61
CA GLY A 455 1.55 22.86 -12.53
C GLY A 455 3.02 22.43 -12.46
N TRP A 456 3.95 23.38 -12.37
CA TRP A 456 5.36 23.07 -12.17
C TRP A 456 5.61 22.35 -10.86
N HIS A 457 5.14 22.90 -9.74
CA HIS A 457 5.33 22.26 -8.43
C HIS A 457 4.71 20.87 -8.36
N ALA A 458 3.51 20.69 -8.91
CA ALA A 458 2.85 19.39 -8.99
C ALA A 458 3.63 18.41 -9.88
N ALA A 459 4.07 18.83 -11.07
CA ALA A 459 4.78 17.97 -12.01
C ALA A 459 6.17 17.55 -11.48
N ARG A 460 6.90 18.46 -10.83
CA ARG A 460 8.18 18.17 -10.16
C ARG A 460 8.01 17.07 -9.11
N LEU A 461 7.05 17.23 -8.20
CA LEU A 461 6.82 16.28 -7.13
C LEU A 461 6.28 14.94 -7.66
N ARG A 462 5.44 14.96 -8.71
CA ARG A 462 5.01 13.72 -9.38
C ARG A 462 6.18 12.98 -10.03
N LEU A 463 7.16 13.68 -10.60
CA LEU A 463 8.36 13.04 -11.15
C LEU A 463 9.17 12.33 -10.05
N LEU A 464 9.34 12.95 -8.88
CA LEU A 464 10.00 12.34 -7.72
C LEU A 464 9.25 11.09 -7.23
N ALA A 465 7.92 11.14 -7.20
CA ALA A 465 7.08 10.00 -6.83
C ALA A 465 7.16 8.86 -7.87
N ALA A 466 7.07 9.19 -9.17
CA ALA A 466 7.18 8.24 -10.28
C ALA A 466 8.56 7.56 -10.35
N ALA A 467 9.61 8.26 -9.97
CA ALA A 467 10.95 7.68 -9.84
C ALA A 467 11.11 6.77 -8.60
N GLY A 468 10.15 6.81 -7.67
CA GLY A 468 10.23 6.08 -6.40
C GLY A 468 11.26 6.65 -5.42
N VAL A 469 11.62 7.93 -5.57
CA VAL A 469 12.67 8.60 -4.77
C VAL A 469 12.08 9.40 -3.61
N MET A 470 10.79 9.71 -3.64
CA MET A 470 10.10 10.43 -2.56
C MET A 470 9.97 9.55 -1.31
N GLN A 471 11.04 9.39 -0.53
CA GLN A 471 10.97 8.73 0.77
C GLN A 471 10.34 9.65 1.82
N GLN A 472 9.70 9.03 2.82
CA GLN A 472 8.94 9.68 3.88
C GLN A 472 9.64 10.94 4.40
N VAL A 473 8.89 12.05 4.42
CA VAL A 473 9.26 13.21 5.21
C VAL A 473 9.21 12.76 6.67
N ASP A 474 10.36 12.44 7.24
CA ASP A 474 10.47 12.22 8.69
C ASP A 474 10.05 13.51 9.39
N GLY A 475 8.95 13.44 10.14
CA GLY A 475 8.31 14.58 10.82
C GLY A 475 9.12 15.19 11.98
N ALA A 476 10.43 14.98 12.04
CA ALA A 476 11.28 15.48 13.11
C ALA A 476 12.54 16.12 12.53
N GLY A 477 12.47 17.44 12.32
CA GLY A 477 13.62 18.28 11.99
C GLY A 477 13.76 18.52 10.49
N GLY A 478 13.77 19.80 10.12
CA GLY A 478 13.75 20.24 8.74
C GLY A 478 14.88 19.59 7.92
N THR A 479 14.49 18.71 7.02
CA THR A 479 15.34 18.28 5.90
C THR A 479 14.51 18.34 4.63
N ARG A 480 15.12 18.98 3.64
CA ARG A 480 14.57 19.26 2.32
C ARG A 480 14.00 17.98 1.70
N VAL A 481 12.83 18.12 1.10
CA VAL A 481 12.40 17.26 -0.01
C VAL A 481 13.55 17.28 -1.02
N ARG A 482 14.31 16.18 -1.11
CA ARG A 482 15.22 15.94 -2.23
C ARG A 482 14.45 15.29 -3.37
#